data_AF-A0A971RVY2-F1
#
_entry.id   AF-A0A971RVY2-F1
#
_cell.length_a   1.000
_cell.length_b   1.000
_cell.length_c   1.000
_cell.angle_alpha   90.00
_cell.angle_beta   90.00
_cell.angle_gamma   90.00
#
_symmetry.space_group_name_H-M   'P 1'
#
loop_
_entity.id
_entity.type
_entity.pdbx_description
1 polymer ?
#
loop_
_entity_poly.entity_id
_entity_poly.type
_entity_poly.pdbx_seq_one_letter_code
_entity_poly.pdbx_strand_id
1 'polypeptide(L)'
;MSYSDAIRAIKDFNLYAFILHDPEEDKEFHDTLRKNFDRLDYITGEKLLFFALVDPPGEWLEHGRKREYYRRLYRYETEELLSPHNQIFSKNPGVTALSIANMLKIPYESLPCIVIFSNFKIKEFVWLRTCSEHLEKQLMELGYIAARSSENKLAYTRITTYARESKDYSYDDYYSYYYQRHDFIMDKIKESNLDLCGGNGIQTLKDRIAKVLSDCLSAVVFNASDDTDIQRIAEENRNNFIENLNNEILKFKEGNRDGIDEESIIFFEELCIQLITSLFNNVSYEIKDGDLVIDKKYLERDSYLMLKTAHTVFNDLKGKNINGESEYDFTASAICFSKVFEKEINLSQVHWIRKKLGIELPSYFNRYQPYKKAIYSKGTSSKKIDFNKKDRWSSRWLPPGMGESRICWEDILKTDVPIGWTKDELNDLNNRWWEIAKMRNKSAHSELIGWEMVEKLIKHFEHMEERQYFKLLSEMKQRFRSG
;
A
#
# COMPACT_ATOMS: atom_id res chain seq x y z
N MET A 1 -17.54 24.07 -1.40
CA MET A 1 -16.26 24.72 -0.99
C MET A 1 -15.38 25.00 -2.22
N SER A 2 -14.80 26.20 -2.37
CA SER A 2 -13.81 26.43 -3.45
C SER A 2 -12.45 25.85 -3.09
N TYR A 3 -11.68 25.39 -4.08
CA TYR A 3 -10.29 24.93 -3.88
C TYR A 3 -9.41 25.98 -3.17
N SER A 4 -9.66 27.26 -3.42
CA SER A 4 -8.91 28.37 -2.82
C SER A 4 -9.15 28.51 -1.30
N ASP A 5 -10.36 28.18 -0.84
CA ASP A 5 -10.74 28.26 0.57
C ASP A 5 -10.16 27.09 1.37
N ALA A 6 -10.17 25.88 0.80
CA ALA A 6 -9.52 24.71 1.37
C ALA A 6 -8.02 24.98 1.59
N ILE A 7 -7.33 25.52 0.58
CA ILE A 7 -5.91 25.92 0.70
C ILE A 7 -5.73 26.96 1.80
N ARG A 8 -6.62 27.95 1.88
CA ARG A 8 -6.52 29.02 2.89
C ARG A 8 -6.73 28.48 4.30
N ALA A 9 -7.60 27.49 4.49
CA ALA A 9 -7.84 26.87 5.77
C ALA A 9 -6.61 26.13 6.29
N ILE A 10 -5.89 25.44 5.41
CA ILE A 10 -4.70 24.64 5.80
C ILE A 10 -3.37 25.41 5.72
N LYS A 11 -3.37 26.67 5.27
CA LYS A 11 -2.14 27.44 4.97
C LYS A 11 -1.19 27.63 6.15
N ASP A 12 -1.70 27.52 7.38
CA ASP A 12 -0.94 27.77 8.61
C ASP A 12 -0.20 26.52 9.10
N PHE A 13 -0.54 25.35 8.53
CA PHE A 13 0.17 24.11 8.76
C PHE A 13 1.45 24.02 7.93
N ASN A 14 2.42 23.38 8.54
CA ASN A 14 3.77 23.25 8.04
C ASN A 14 4.10 21.82 7.63
N LEU A 15 3.41 20.88 8.28
CA LEU A 15 3.58 19.45 8.13
C LEU A 15 2.20 18.81 8.20
N TYR A 16 2.04 17.74 7.45
CA TYR A 16 0.84 16.94 7.43
C TYR A 16 1.21 15.49 7.73
N ALA A 17 0.38 14.81 8.51
CA ALA A 17 0.51 13.40 8.82
C ALA A 17 -0.79 12.66 8.51
N PHE A 18 -0.72 11.50 7.89
CA PHE A 18 -1.86 10.63 7.69
C PHE A 18 -1.57 9.28 8.34
N ILE A 19 -2.32 8.95 9.38
CA ILE A 19 -2.18 7.72 10.15
C ILE A 19 -3.00 6.65 9.45
N LEU A 20 -2.30 5.64 8.95
CA LEU A 20 -2.86 4.51 8.20
C LEU A 20 -2.66 3.23 9.01
N HIS A 21 -3.74 2.49 9.23
CA HIS A 21 -3.77 1.21 9.94
C HIS A 21 -4.91 0.35 9.39
N ASP A 22 -4.90 -0.96 9.64
CA ASP A 22 -6.07 -1.82 9.41
C ASP A 22 -6.85 -1.96 10.72
N PRO A 23 -8.07 -1.39 10.85
CA PRO A 23 -8.86 -1.50 12.08
C PRO A 23 -9.18 -2.94 12.53
N GLU A 24 -9.20 -3.91 11.61
CA GLU A 24 -9.52 -5.30 11.93
C GLU A 24 -8.33 -6.06 12.53
N GLU A 25 -7.11 -5.73 12.10
CA GLU A 25 -5.87 -6.36 12.57
C GLU A 25 -5.25 -5.57 13.73
N ASP A 26 -5.25 -4.25 13.61
CA ASP A 26 -4.61 -3.32 14.54
C ASP A 26 -5.61 -2.81 15.60
N LYS A 27 -6.48 -3.68 16.14
CA LYS A 27 -7.59 -3.28 17.03
C LYS A 27 -7.15 -2.44 18.23
N GLU A 28 -6.09 -2.87 18.91
CA GLU A 28 -5.54 -2.15 20.06
C GLU A 28 -5.04 -0.75 19.67
N PHE A 29 -4.36 -0.65 18.52
CA PHE A 29 -3.91 0.62 17.98
C PHE A 29 -5.09 1.52 17.59
N HIS A 30 -6.10 0.96 16.92
CA HIS A 30 -7.31 1.66 16.54
C HIS A 30 -8.04 2.24 17.75
N ASP A 31 -8.25 1.43 18.79
CA ASP A 31 -8.90 1.86 20.04
C ASP A 31 -8.08 2.93 20.77
N THR A 32 -6.75 2.78 20.80
CA THR A 32 -5.83 3.76 21.40
C THR A 32 -5.88 5.10 20.66
N LEU A 33 -5.80 5.07 19.33
CA LEU A 33 -5.87 6.24 18.47
C LEU A 33 -7.21 6.96 18.62
N ARG A 34 -8.32 6.22 18.64
CA ARG A 34 -9.67 6.76 18.86
C ARG A 34 -9.80 7.42 20.23
N LYS A 35 -9.38 6.73 21.30
CA LYS A 35 -9.49 7.21 22.68
C LYS A 35 -8.61 8.44 22.94
N ASN A 36 -7.41 8.48 22.36
CA ASN A 36 -6.44 9.53 22.62
C ASN A 36 -6.46 10.65 21.58
N PHE A 37 -7.38 10.63 20.60
CA PHE A 37 -7.38 11.57 19.48
C PHE A 37 -7.29 13.04 19.90
N ASP A 38 -8.09 13.48 20.89
CA ASP A 38 -8.08 14.87 21.40
C ASP A 38 -6.73 15.26 22.01
N ARG A 39 -6.16 14.36 22.82
CA ARG A 39 -4.84 14.53 23.40
C ARG A 39 -3.76 14.62 22.32
N LEU A 40 -3.81 13.73 21.32
CA LEU A 40 -2.87 13.72 20.21
C LEU A 40 -2.94 15.03 19.41
N ASP A 41 -4.14 15.52 19.09
CA ASP A 41 -4.36 16.80 18.41
C ASP A 41 -3.87 18.00 19.22
N TYR A 42 -3.99 17.94 20.55
CA TYR A 42 -3.45 18.97 21.44
C TYR A 42 -1.92 19.00 21.43
N ILE A 43 -1.25 17.85 21.61
CA ILE A 43 0.22 17.81 21.74
C ILE A 43 0.96 18.06 20.42
N THR A 44 0.32 17.81 19.27
CA THR A 44 0.91 18.09 17.94
C THR A 44 1.02 19.59 17.65
N GLY A 45 0.31 20.42 18.43
CA GLY A 45 0.32 21.88 18.32
C GLY A 45 -0.37 22.40 17.06
N GLU A 46 -0.11 23.66 16.71
CA GLU A 46 -0.84 24.36 15.65
C GLU A 46 -0.20 24.27 14.25
N LYS A 47 0.97 23.62 14.15
CA LYS A 47 1.77 23.57 12.91
C LYS A 47 1.78 22.21 12.22
N LEU A 48 1.31 21.17 12.89
CA LEU A 48 1.08 19.84 12.33
C LEU A 48 -0.42 19.60 12.22
N LEU A 49 -0.89 19.22 11.03
CA LEU A 49 -2.25 18.70 10.84
C LEU A 49 -2.15 17.20 10.60
N PHE A 50 -2.80 16.38 11.42
CA PHE A 50 -2.90 14.95 11.14
C PHE A 50 -4.32 14.51 10.81
N PHE A 51 -4.39 13.42 10.05
CA PHE A 51 -5.60 12.72 9.64
C PHE A 51 -5.47 11.26 10.05
N ALA A 52 -6.57 10.60 10.36
CA ALA A 52 -6.59 9.18 10.71
C ALA A 52 -7.86 8.52 10.18
N LEU A 53 -7.78 7.21 9.94
CA LEU A 53 -8.94 6.37 9.62
C LEU A 53 -9.69 5.95 10.90
N VAL A 54 -10.02 6.92 11.76
CA VAL A 54 -10.82 6.71 12.98
C VAL A 54 -11.81 7.84 13.15
N ASP A 55 -12.94 7.54 13.80
CA ASP A 55 -13.87 8.57 14.22
C ASP A 55 -13.30 9.33 15.42
N PRO A 56 -13.28 10.68 15.38
CA PRO A 56 -12.89 11.43 16.55
C PRO A 56 -13.94 11.28 17.65
N PRO A 57 -13.54 11.29 18.94
CA PRO A 57 -14.47 11.27 20.05
C PRO A 57 -15.34 12.54 20.05
N GLY A 58 -16.58 12.43 20.54
CA GLY A 58 -17.54 13.55 20.55
C GLY A 58 -17.02 14.80 21.25
N GLU A 59 -16.25 14.62 22.34
CA GLU A 59 -15.58 15.72 23.07
C GLU A 59 -14.62 16.51 22.16
N TRP A 60 -13.88 15.82 21.30
CA TRP A 60 -13.00 16.49 20.34
C TRP A 60 -13.80 17.29 19.31
N LEU A 61 -14.98 16.85 18.88
CA LEU A 61 -15.80 17.65 17.95
C LEU A 61 -16.18 19.00 18.55
N GLU A 62 -16.42 19.07 19.86
CA GLU A 62 -16.68 20.33 20.56
C GLU A 62 -15.44 21.23 20.67
N HIS A 63 -14.28 20.63 20.91
CA HIS A 63 -12.99 21.35 21.00
C HIS A 63 -12.49 21.81 19.62
N GLY A 64 -12.49 20.92 18.64
CA GLY A 64 -12.08 21.15 17.26
C GLY A 64 -12.83 22.32 16.63
N ARG A 65 -14.15 22.41 16.82
CA ARG A 65 -14.97 23.56 16.33
C ARG A 65 -14.46 24.92 16.81
N LYS A 66 -13.77 24.99 17.95
CA LYS A 66 -13.24 26.25 18.48
C LYS A 66 -11.91 26.65 17.87
N ARG A 67 -11.20 25.75 17.19
CA ARG A 67 -9.89 26.02 16.57
C ARG A 67 -10.01 26.91 15.34
N GLU A 68 -9.00 27.74 15.09
CA GLU A 68 -9.05 28.77 14.05
C GLU A 68 -9.18 28.19 12.63
N TYR A 69 -8.42 27.15 12.30
CA TYR A 69 -8.52 26.53 10.97
C TYR A 69 -9.89 25.88 10.75
N TYR A 70 -10.50 25.30 11.79
CA TYR A 70 -11.87 24.80 11.72
C TYR A 70 -12.87 25.93 11.51
N ARG A 71 -12.73 27.08 12.19
CA ARG A 71 -13.60 28.25 11.93
C ARG A 71 -13.51 28.73 10.48
N ARG A 72 -12.37 28.55 9.82
CA ARG A 72 -12.20 28.89 8.39
C ARG A 72 -12.89 27.87 7.48
N LEU A 73 -12.91 26.60 7.87
CA LEU A 73 -13.71 25.56 7.21
C LEU A 73 -15.21 25.73 7.48
N TYR A 74 -15.59 26.23 8.66
CA TYR A 74 -16.97 26.30 9.17
C TYR A 74 -17.91 27.16 8.34
N ARG A 75 -17.38 28.03 7.47
CA ARG A 75 -18.19 28.80 6.52
C ARG A 75 -18.83 27.94 5.42
N TYR A 76 -18.55 26.65 5.35
CA TYR A 76 -18.93 25.75 4.26
C TYR A 76 -19.47 24.41 4.76
N GLU A 77 -20.51 24.42 5.59
CA GLU A 77 -21.28 23.21 6.00
C GLU A 77 -20.50 22.20 6.87
N THR A 78 -19.55 22.65 7.70
CA THR A 78 -18.85 21.72 8.61
C THR A 78 -19.74 21.09 9.67
N GLU A 79 -20.91 21.67 9.97
CA GLU A 79 -21.88 21.00 10.83
C GLU A 79 -22.36 19.69 10.21
N GLU A 80 -22.53 19.66 8.90
CA GLU A 80 -22.84 18.44 8.15
C GLU A 80 -21.57 17.60 7.99
N LEU A 81 -20.45 18.12 7.48
CA LEU A 81 -19.22 17.33 7.28
C LEU A 81 -18.64 16.70 8.55
N LEU A 82 -18.84 17.32 9.72
CA LEU A 82 -18.38 16.82 11.03
C LEU A 82 -19.54 16.34 11.89
N SER A 83 -20.73 16.18 11.31
CA SER A 83 -21.83 15.51 11.96
C SER A 83 -21.43 14.04 12.16
N PRO A 84 -21.60 13.47 13.37
CA PRO A 84 -21.50 12.02 13.55
C PRO A 84 -22.39 11.23 12.58
N HIS A 85 -23.47 11.85 12.06
CA HIS A 85 -24.37 11.22 11.08
C HIS A 85 -23.77 11.12 9.67
N ASN A 86 -22.73 11.90 9.35
CA ASN A 86 -22.06 11.89 8.05
C ASN A 86 -20.71 11.15 8.10
N GLN A 87 -20.53 10.30 9.11
CA GLN A 87 -19.35 9.44 9.22
C GLN A 87 -19.32 8.44 8.06
N ILE A 88 -18.21 8.46 7.33
CA ILE A 88 -18.00 7.59 6.17
C ILE A 88 -17.43 6.27 6.67
N PHE A 89 -18.29 5.28 6.84
CA PHE A 89 -17.87 3.93 7.21
C PHE A 89 -17.54 3.11 5.98
N SER A 90 -16.28 2.67 5.87
CA SER A 90 -15.98 1.63 4.91
C SER A 90 -16.66 0.32 5.33
N LYS A 91 -17.36 -0.31 4.40
CA LYS A 91 -17.90 -1.67 4.57
C LYS A 91 -16.80 -2.70 4.79
N ASN A 92 -15.61 -2.43 4.24
CA ASN A 92 -14.45 -3.33 4.24
C ASN A 92 -13.20 -2.55 4.67
N PRO A 93 -13.04 -2.25 5.97
CA PRO A 93 -11.96 -1.40 6.46
C PRO A 93 -10.57 -1.99 6.15
N GLY A 94 -10.40 -3.30 6.23
CA GLY A 94 -9.12 -3.95 5.89
C GLY A 94 -8.75 -3.82 4.42
N VAL A 95 -9.71 -4.01 3.50
CA VAL A 95 -9.47 -3.79 2.06
C VAL A 95 -9.23 -2.32 1.74
N THR A 96 -9.86 -1.41 2.49
CA THR A 96 -9.61 0.03 2.38
C THR A 96 -8.18 0.36 2.78
N ALA A 97 -7.71 -0.14 3.92
CA ALA A 97 -6.33 0.01 4.36
C ALA A 97 -5.34 -0.56 3.33
N LEU A 98 -5.62 -1.75 2.78
CA LEU A 98 -4.83 -2.36 1.71
C LEU A 98 -4.78 -1.50 0.46
N SER A 99 -5.93 -0.98 0.00
CA SER A 99 -6.01 -0.12 -1.18
C SER A 99 -5.19 1.16 -1.00
N ILE A 100 -5.34 1.83 0.15
CA ILE A 100 -4.60 3.05 0.45
C ILE A 100 -3.10 2.76 0.54
N ALA A 101 -2.70 1.68 1.22
CA ALA A 101 -1.30 1.27 1.32
C ALA A 101 -0.70 1.00 -0.06
N ASN A 102 -1.39 0.26 -0.94
CA ASN A 102 -0.93 -0.04 -2.29
C ASN A 102 -0.82 1.22 -3.17
N MET A 103 -1.80 2.13 -3.11
CA MET A 103 -1.75 3.39 -3.86
C MET A 103 -0.60 4.31 -3.39
N LEU A 104 -0.29 4.27 -2.10
CA LEU A 104 0.85 4.97 -1.53
C LEU A 104 2.17 4.20 -1.68
N LYS A 105 2.18 2.98 -2.23
CA LYS A 105 3.36 2.09 -2.28
C LYS A 105 3.95 1.80 -0.90
N ILE A 106 3.11 1.79 0.12
CA ILE A 106 3.47 1.43 1.49
C ILE A 106 3.26 -0.07 1.65
N PRO A 107 4.25 -0.81 2.20
CA PRO A 107 4.11 -2.25 2.40
C PRO A 107 3.04 -2.47 3.47
N TYR A 108 2.07 -3.33 3.20
CA TYR A 108 0.96 -3.53 4.12
C TYR A 108 1.43 -4.06 5.50
N GLU A 109 2.48 -4.89 5.55
CA GLU A 109 3.09 -5.32 6.82
C GLU A 109 3.76 -4.21 7.64
N SER A 110 3.89 -3.01 7.06
CA SER A 110 4.41 -1.82 7.77
C SER A 110 3.31 -1.03 8.47
N LEU A 111 2.04 -1.44 8.36
CA LEU A 111 0.94 -0.88 9.15
C LEU A 111 1.03 -1.37 10.62
N PRO A 112 0.58 -0.56 11.60
CA PRO A 112 0.14 0.83 11.43
C PRO A 112 1.34 1.76 11.15
N CYS A 113 1.11 2.82 10.37
CA CYS A 113 2.14 3.77 9.99
C CYS A 113 1.64 5.23 9.94
N ILE A 114 2.57 6.18 10.00
CA ILE A 114 2.36 7.61 9.84
C ILE A 114 2.96 8.04 8.50
N VAL A 115 2.13 8.54 7.60
CA VAL A 115 2.50 9.07 6.28
C VAL A 115 2.70 10.58 6.39
N ILE A 116 3.90 11.07 6.16
CA ILE A 116 4.31 12.45 6.46
C ILE A 116 4.68 13.19 5.17
N PHE A 117 4.06 14.36 4.98
CA PHE A 117 4.30 15.20 3.82
C PHE A 117 4.21 16.69 4.19
N SER A 118 4.98 17.54 3.51
CA SER A 118 5.02 18.99 3.80
C SER A 118 3.91 19.78 3.11
N ASN A 119 3.29 19.21 2.08
CA ASN A 119 2.22 19.82 1.28
C ASN A 119 1.54 18.75 0.41
N PHE A 120 0.24 18.83 0.20
CA PHE A 120 -0.53 17.98 -0.71
C PHE A 120 -0.11 18.01 -2.19
N LYS A 121 0.66 19.02 -2.63
CA LYS A 121 1.13 19.15 -4.02
C LYS A 121 2.40 18.36 -4.34
N ILE A 122 3.10 17.86 -3.33
CA ILE A 122 4.34 17.10 -3.54
C ILE A 122 4.01 15.67 -3.95
N LYS A 123 5.00 15.01 -4.54
CA LYS A 123 4.94 13.58 -4.90
C LYS A 123 5.72 12.70 -3.92
N GLU A 124 6.65 13.29 -3.16
CA GLU A 124 7.49 12.57 -2.22
C GLU A 124 6.95 12.69 -0.79
N PHE A 125 6.98 11.59 -0.05
CA PHE A 125 6.62 11.56 1.37
C PHE A 125 7.49 10.56 2.14
N VAL A 126 7.51 10.70 3.46
CA VAL A 126 8.12 9.74 4.37
C VAL A 126 7.01 8.95 5.04
N TRP A 127 7.16 7.64 5.19
CA TRP A 127 6.31 6.87 6.10
C TRP A 127 7.14 6.29 7.25
N LEU A 128 6.51 6.22 8.42
CA LEU A 128 7.09 5.68 9.65
C LEU A 128 6.15 4.64 10.23
N ARG A 129 6.64 3.42 10.50
CA ARG A 129 5.90 2.44 11.29
C ARG A 129 5.67 2.99 12.69
N THR A 130 4.50 2.72 13.25
CA THR A 130 4.11 3.14 14.59
C THR A 130 3.49 1.97 15.38
N CYS A 131 3.13 2.21 16.63
CA CYS A 131 2.35 1.33 17.48
C CYS A 131 1.70 2.17 18.59
N SER A 132 0.82 1.56 19.38
CA SER A 132 0.06 2.25 20.45
C SER A 132 0.98 2.97 21.44
N GLU A 133 2.13 2.36 21.77
CA GLU A 133 3.12 2.89 22.72
C GLU A 133 3.88 4.12 22.18
N HIS A 134 4.21 4.12 20.88
CA HIS A 134 5.11 5.10 20.29
C HIS A 134 4.40 6.25 19.56
N LEU A 135 3.12 6.09 19.23
CA LEU A 135 2.34 7.06 18.46
C LEU A 135 2.41 8.49 19.03
N GLU A 136 2.20 8.62 20.35
CA GLU A 136 2.21 9.92 21.03
C GLU A 136 3.56 10.63 20.86
N LYS A 137 4.66 9.90 21.13
CA LYS A 137 6.02 10.43 21.05
C LYS A 137 6.39 10.80 19.61
N GLN A 138 6.03 9.97 18.63
CA GLN A 138 6.28 10.25 17.21
C GLN A 138 5.53 11.51 16.75
N LEU A 139 4.24 11.63 17.10
CA LEU A 139 3.44 12.81 16.76
C LEU A 139 3.92 14.09 17.45
N MET A 140 4.31 14.01 18.73
CA MET A 140 4.88 15.15 19.45
C MET A 140 6.17 15.66 18.79
N GLU A 141 7.08 14.77 18.41
CA GLU A 141 8.32 15.13 17.73
C GLU A 141 8.05 15.71 16.32
N LEU A 142 7.09 15.16 15.59
CA LEU A 142 6.64 15.74 14.31
C LEU A 142 6.05 17.14 14.52
N GLY A 143 5.29 17.37 15.58
CA GLY A 143 4.78 18.70 15.97
C GLY A 143 5.92 19.68 16.24
N TYR A 144 6.97 19.25 16.94
CA TYR A 144 8.17 20.04 17.19
C TYR A 144 8.91 20.41 15.89
N ILE A 145 9.14 19.43 14.99
CA ILE A 145 9.74 19.66 13.66
C ILE A 145 8.89 20.65 12.87
N ALA A 146 7.57 20.48 12.87
CA ALA A 146 6.64 21.36 12.18
C ALA A 146 6.72 22.78 12.70
N ALA A 147 6.78 22.99 14.03
CA ALA A 147 6.94 24.30 14.64
C ALA A 147 8.26 24.98 14.24
N ARG A 148 9.40 24.28 14.34
CA ARG A 148 10.71 24.85 13.98
C ARG A 148 10.83 25.22 12.50
N SER A 149 10.16 24.48 11.61
CA SER A 149 10.14 24.83 10.19
C SER A 149 9.50 26.20 9.92
N SER A 150 8.65 26.72 10.82
CA SER A 150 8.09 28.08 10.68
C SER A 150 9.05 29.20 11.08
N GLU A 151 10.04 28.93 11.93
CA GLU A 151 11.05 29.95 12.26
C GLU A 151 11.90 30.27 11.03
N ASN A 152 12.22 29.25 10.22
CA ASN A 152 12.87 29.44 8.92
C ASN A 152 11.97 30.17 7.91
N LYS A 153 10.64 30.05 7.99
CA LYS A 153 9.70 30.75 7.10
C LYS A 153 9.86 32.27 7.17
N LEU A 154 10.23 32.85 8.31
CA LEU A 154 10.47 34.29 8.44
C LEU A 154 11.71 34.76 7.66
N ALA A 155 12.76 33.94 7.60
CA ALA A 155 13.94 34.24 6.78
C ALA A 155 13.59 34.24 5.29
N TYR A 156 12.79 33.29 4.83
CA TYR A 156 12.38 33.17 3.43
C TYR A 156 11.28 34.16 3.01
N THR A 157 10.36 34.50 3.91
CA THR A 157 9.34 35.53 3.62
C THR A 157 10.01 36.87 3.34
N ARG A 158 11.11 37.20 4.00
CA ARG A 158 11.91 38.40 3.69
C ARG A 158 12.51 38.35 2.28
N ILE A 159 13.01 37.20 1.85
CA ILE A 159 13.58 36.99 0.51
C ILE A 159 12.49 37.11 -0.57
N THR A 160 11.35 36.46 -0.37
CA THR A 160 10.23 36.49 -1.33
C THR A 160 9.51 37.83 -1.40
N THR A 161 9.37 38.56 -0.28
CA THR A 161 8.85 39.93 -0.29
C THR A 161 9.79 40.85 -1.05
N TYR A 162 11.11 40.76 -0.81
CA TYR A 162 12.11 41.53 -1.55
C TYR A 162 12.08 41.22 -3.06
N ALA A 163 11.95 39.94 -3.42
CA ALA A 163 11.88 39.52 -4.81
C ALA A 163 10.54 39.88 -5.50
N ARG A 164 9.42 39.94 -4.77
CA ARG A 164 8.15 40.48 -5.28
C ARG A 164 8.21 41.98 -5.52
N GLU A 165 8.89 42.71 -4.64
CA GLU A 165 9.10 44.14 -4.78
C GLU A 165 10.04 44.47 -5.94
N SER A 166 10.95 43.56 -6.32
CA SER A 166 11.87 43.74 -7.45
C SER A 166 11.25 43.51 -8.84
N LYS A 167 9.95 43.22 -8.97
CA LYS A 167 9.21 42.91 -10.23
C LYS A 167 9.73 41.74 -11.09
N ASP A 168 10.90 41.19 -10.77
CA ASP A 168 11.52 40.02 -11.44
C ASP A 168 11.14 38.67 -10.79
N TYR A 169 10.07 38.61 -9.99
CA TYR A 169 9.67 37.37 -9.31
C TYR A 169 9.15 36.33 -10.30
N SER A 170 9.93 35.27 -10.52
CA SER A 170 9.55 34.15 -11.36
C SER A 170 8.59 33.20 -10.62
N TYR A 171 7.71 32.54 -11.37
CA TYR A 171 6.92 31.40 -10.86
C TYR A 171 7.83 30.30 -10.29
N ASP A 172 9.06 30.16 -10.81
CA ASP A 172 10.05 29.17 -10.37
C ASP A 172 10.55 29.46 -8.95
N ASP A 173 10.67 30.74 -8.57
CA ASP A 173 11.11 31.13 -7.22
C ASP A 173 10.10 30.69 -6.15
N TYR A 174 8.81 30.71 -6.49
CA TYR A 174 7.75 30.20 -5.61
C TYR A 174 7.86 28.69 -5.38
N TYR A 175 8.14 27.91 -6.42
CA TYR A 175 8.30 26.45 -6.27
C TYR A 175 9.59 26.09 -5.53
N SER A 176 10.68 26.81 -5.82
CA SER A 176 11.96 26.65 -5.12
C SER A 176 11.79 26.75 -3.60
N TYR A 177 10.96 27.68 -3.11
CA TYR A 177 10.65 27.79 -1.69
C TYR A 177 9.96 26.53 -1.10
N TYR A 178 8.97 25.96 -1.79
CA TYR A 178 8.30 24.75 -1.29
C TYR A 178 9.22 23.54 -1.26
N TYR A 179 10.09 23.40 -2.25
CA TYR A 179 11.07 22.31 -2.30
C TYR A 179 12.13 22.47 -1.21
N GLN A 180 12.74 23.66 -1.05
CA GLN A 180 13.72 23.88 0.03
C GLN A 180 13.14 23.62 1.42
N ARG A 181 11.88 24.03 1.63
CA ARG A 181 11.17 23.75 2.88
C ARG A 181 10.91 22.25 3.06
N HIS A 182 10.49 21.57 1.99
CA HIS A 182 10.29 20.13 2.00
C HIS A 182 11.58 19.42 2.36
N ASP A 183 12.69 19.74 1.68
CA ASP A 183 14.01 19.15 1.90
C ASP A 183 14.46 19.35 3.35
N PHE A 184 14.33 20.57 3.89
CA PHE A 184 14.63 20.85 5.29
C PHE A 184 13.82 19.97 6.26
N ILE A 185 12.52 19.84 6.03
CA ILE A 185 11.64 19.00 6.87
C ILE A 185 12.07 17.53 6.75
N MET A 186 12.32 17.05 5.54
CA MET A 186 12.72 15.66 5.30
C MET A 186 14.08 15.34 5.91
N ASP A 187 15.03 16.25 5.87
CA ASP A 187 16.31 16.10 6.53
C ASP A 187 16.16 16.08 8.05
N LYS A 188 15.30 16.92 8.63
CA LYS A 188 15.00 16.86 10.07
C LYS A 188 14.33 15.56 10.49
N ILE A 189 13.44 15.01 9.66
CA ILE A 189 12.83 13.70 9.90
C ILE A 189 13.91 12.60 9.84
N LYS A 190 14.82 12.63 8.87
CA LYS A 190 15.93 11.66 8.76
C LYS A 190 16.92 11.75 9.92
N GLU A 191 17.21 12.95 10.40
CA GLU A 191 18.10 13.20 11.54
C GLU A 191 17.45 12.81 12.89
N SER A 192 16.13 12.82 12.95
CA SER A 192 15.38 12.47 14.16
C SER A 192 15.36 10.97 14.42
N ASN A 193 15.30 10.58 15.69
CA ASN A 193 15.13 9.18 16.09
C ASN A 193 13.64 8.79 16.12
N LEU A 194 12.94 9.02 15.00
CA LEU A 194 11.50 8.82 14.86
C LEU A 194 11.11 7.37 14.51
N ASP A 195 12.05 6.56 14.01
CA ASP A 195 11.81 5.14 13.72
C ASP A 195 11.90 4.29 15.00
N LEU A 196 10.89 4.43 15.86
CA LEU A 196 10.79 3.71 17.12
C LEU A 196 10.27 2.27 16.95
N CYS A 197 9.76 1.91 15.76
CA CYS A 197 9.14 0.61 15.48
C CYS A 197 9.89 -0.23 14.42
N GLY A 198 11.06 0.22 13.97
CA GLY A 198 11.94 -0.52 13.05
C GLY A 198 11.38 -0.66 11.64
N GLY A 199 10.76 0.40 11.12
CA GLY A 199 10.26 0.47 9.75
C GLY A 199 10.03 1.91 9.32
N ASN A 200 10.74 2.35 8.30
CA ASN A 200 10.48 3.61 7.61
C ASN A 200 10.83 3.53 6.12
N GLY A 201 10.42 4.52 5.36
CA GLY A 201 10.83 4.66 3.97
C GLY A 201 10.46 6.02 3.38
N ILE A 202 11.12 6.35 2.28
CA ILE A 202 10.76 7.47 1.41
C ILE A 202 10.06 6.88 0.20
N GLN A 203 8.95 7.49 -0.21
CA GLN A 203 8.20 7.08 -1.38
C GLN A 203 7.96 8.27 -2.29
N THR A 204 8.13 8.04 -3.59
CA THR A 204 7.81 9.01 -4.64
C THR A 204 6.66 8.48 -5.49
N LEU A 205 5.56 9.22 -5.51
CA LEU A 205 4.36 8.91 -6.26
C LEU A 205 4.48 9.42 -7.70
N LYS A 206 3.70 8.83 -8.61
CA LYS A 206 3.54 9.34 -9.97
C LYS A 206 2.82 10.69 -9.98
N ASP A 207 1.82 10.80 -9.12
CA ASP A 207 0.98 11.97 -8.95
C ASP A 207 1.17 12.64 -7.59
N ARG A 208 0.52 13.79 -7.42
CA ARG A 208 0.53 14.54 -6.16
C ARG A 208 -0.26 13.77 -5.10
N ILE A 209 0.18 13.83 -3.84
CA ILE A 209 -0.48 13.14 -2.72
C ILE A 209 -1.97 13.45 -2.64
N ALA A 210 -2.39 14.71 -2.87
CA ALA A 210 -3.82 15.04 -2.88
C ALA A 210 -4.62 14.26 -3.93
N LYS A 211 -4.06 14.04 -5.13
CA LYS A 211 -4.75 13.28 -6.18
C LYS A 211 -4.84 11.82 -5.79
N VAL A 212 -3.73 11.22 -5.35
CA VAL A 212 -3.69 9.81 -4.93
C VAL A 212 -4.65 9.53 -3.77
N LEU A 213 -4.69 10.39 -2.74
CA LEU A 213 -5.64 10.27 -1.64
C LEU A 213 -7.09 10.49 -2.10
N SER A 214 -7.34 11.48 -2.96
CA SER A 214 -8.67 11.73 -3.53
C SER A 214 -9.19 10.52 -4.32
N ASP A 215 -8.34 9.93 -5.16
CA ASP A 215 -8.69 8.75 -5.96
C ASP A 215 -9.02 7.57 -5.05
N CYS A 216 -8.18 7.32 -4.04
CA CYS A 216 -8.41 6.21 -3.13
C CYS A 216 -9.69 6.40 -2.29
N LEU A 217 -9.90 7.60 -1.77
CA LEU A 217 -11.05 7.90 -0.92
C LEU A 217 -12.35 7.94 -1.72
N SER A 218 -12.31 8.28 -3.01
CA SER A 218 -13.50 8.27 -3.87
C SER A 218 -14.19 6.90 -3.91
N ALA A 219 -13.41 5.81 -3.90
CA ALA A 219 -13.94 4.45 -3.87
C ALA A 219 -14.60 4.08 -2.52
N VAL A 220 -14.11 4.66 -1.42
CA VAL A 220 -14.65 4.44 -0.07
C VAL A 220 -15.93 5.26 0.11
N VAL A 221 -15.88 6.55 -0.22
CA VAL A 221 -16.95 7.54 -0.02
C VAL A 221 -18.19 7.18 -0.82
N PHE A 222 -18.02 6.71 -2.06
CA PHE A 222 -19.11 6.35 -2.97
C PHE A 222 -20.13 5.38 -2.34
N ASN A 223 -19.67 4.46 -1.48
CA ASN A 223 -20.53 3.43 -0.89
C ASN A 223 -21.06 3.77 0.52
N ALA A 224 -20.66 4.91 1.06
CA ALA A 224 -20.72 5.17 2.50
C ALA A 224 -21.32 6.53 2.87
N SER A 225 -21.39 7.50 1.94
CA SER A 225 -22.03 8.79 2.18
C SER A 225 -23.53 8.71 1.89
N ASP A 226 -24.39 9.29 2.71
CA ASP A 226 -25.83 9.49 2.38
C ASP A 226 -26.08 10.80 1.61
N ASP A 227 -25.07 11.69 1.56
CA ASP A 227 -25.11 12.95 0.80
C ASP A 227 -24.94 12.70 -0.70
N THR A 228 -25.97 13.07 -1.48
CA THR A 228 -26.05 12.85 -2.93
C THR A 228 -24.99 13.61 -3.72
N ASP A 229 -24.57 14.80 -3.28
CA ASP A 229 -23.56 15.59 -3.98
C ASP A 229 -22.16 15.03 -3.74
N ILE A 230 -21.87 14.65 -2.49
CA ILE A 230 -20.60 13.98 -2.14
C ILE A 230 -20.50 12.64 -2.88
N GLN A 231 -21.57 11.85 -2.90
CA GLN A 231 -21.64 10.60 -3.68
C GLN A 231 -21.36 10.84 -5.17
N ARG A 232 -22.00 11.85 -5.78
CA ARG A 232 -21.82 12.17 -7.20
C ARG A 232 -20.37 12.57 -7.52
N ILE A 233 -19.74 13.40 -6.69
CA ILE A 233 -18.33 13.81 -6.86
C ILE A 233 -17.41 12.60 -6.68
N ALA A 234 -17.67 11.75 -5.67
CA ALA A 234 -16.91 10.53 -5.45
C ALA A 234 -17.05 9.56 -6.62
N GLU A 235 -18.26 9.40 -7.16
CA GLU A 235 -18.53 8.56 -8.33
C GLU A 235 -17.79 9.05 -9.57
N GLU A 236 -17.85 10.35 -9.88
CA GLU A 236 -17.16 10.93 -11.02
C GLU A 236 -15.64 10.74 -10.91
N ASN A 237 -15.05 11.05 -9.75
CA ASN A 237 -13.62 10.86 -9.51
C ASN A 237 -13.22 9.38 -9.62
N ARG A 238 -14.03 8.47 -9.05
CA ARG A 238 -13.80 7.03 -9.08
C ARG A 238 -13.83 6.49 -10.51
N ASN A 239 -14.86 6.85 -11.28
CA ASN A 239 -15.00 6.41 -12.68
C ASN A 239 -13.83 6.92 -13.53
N ASN A 240 -13.47 8.20 -13.39
CA ASN A 240 -12.31 8.78 -14.06
C ASN A 240 -11.02 8.06 -13.67
N PHE A 241 -10.85 7.70 -12.39
CA PHE A 241 -9.67 6.96 -11.93
C PHE A 241 -9.59 5.55 -12.53
N ILE A 242 -10.69 4.79 -12.51
CA ILE A 242 -10.78 3.45 -13.11
C ILE A 242 -10.51 3.50 -14.61
N GLU A 243 -11.10 4.46 -15.33
CA GLU A 243 -10.87 4.66 -16.75
C GLU A 243 -9.39 4.96 -17.04
N ASN A 244 -8.76 5.84 -16.27
CA ASN A 244 -7.34 6.14 -16.40
C ASN A 244 -6.46 4.91 -16.16
N LEU A 245 -6.73 4.11 -15.11
CA LEU A 245 -6.01 2.87 -14.84
C LEU A 245 -6.14 1.87 -16.00
N ASN A 246 -7.36 1.67 -16.51
CA ASN A 246 -7.61 0.81 -17.66
C ASN A 246 -6.84 1.28 -18.89
N ASN A 247 -6.87 2.58 -19.18
CA ASN A 247 -6.13 3.16 -20.29
C ASN A 247 -4.61 3.01 -20.13
N GLU A 248 -4.07 3.13 -18.93
CA GLU A 248 -2.64 2.89 -18.68
C GLU A 248 -2.26 1.41 -18.85
N ILE A 249 -3.10 0.48 -18.38
CA ILE A 249 -2.92 -0.96 -18.58
C ILE A 249 -2.94 -1.32 -20.07
N LEU A 250 -3.89 -0.78 -20.83
CA LEU A 250 -3.99 -1.01 -22.27
C LEU A 250 -2.78 -0.45 -23.02
N LYS A 251 -2.37 0.80 -22.72
CA LYS A 251 -1.16 1.41 -23.29
C LYS A 251 0.09 0.59 -22.98
N PHE A 252 0.20 0.08 -21.75
CA PHE A 252 1.31 -0.80 -21.36
C PHE A 252 1.33 -2.07 -22.20
N LYS A 253 0.18 -2.73 -22.41
CA LYS A 253 0.07 -3.93 -23.24
C LYS A 253 0.38 -3.67 -24.71
N GLU A 254 -0.02 -2.52 -25.25
CA GLU A 254 0.23 -2.14 -26.65
C GLU A 254 1.70 -1.80 -26.92
N GLY A 255 2.35 -1.08 -26.00
CA GLY A 255 3.71 -0.55 -26.17
C GLY A 255 4.83 -1.57 -25.95
N ASN A 256 4.56 -2.68 -25.26
CA ASN A 256 5.59 -3.59 -24.75
C ASN A 256 5.70 -4.93 -25.51
N ARG A 257 5.68 -4.87 -26.85
CA ARG A 257 5.83 -6.08 -27.69
C ARG A 257 7.27 -6.64 -27.68
N ASP A 258 8.26 -5.79 -27.44
CA ASP A 258 9.68 -6.13 -27.54
C ASP A 258 10.38 -6.00 -26.17
N GLY A 259 10.41 -7.08 -25.39
CA GLY A 259 11.24 -7.21 -24.18
C GLY A 259 10.90 -6.25 -23.04
N ILE A 260 10.08 -6.70 -22.09
CA ILE A 260 9.70 -5.91 -20.92
C ILE A 260 10.79 -6.03 -19.84
N ASP A 261 11.30 -4.90 -19.36
CA ASP A 261 12.20 -4.88 -18.22
C ASP A 261 11.44 -5.13 -16.90
N GLU A 262 12.19 -5.47 -15.84
CA GLU A 262 11.62 -5.83 -14.54
C GLU A 262 10.85 -4.67 -13.87
N GLU A 263 11.31 -3.42 -14.02
CA GLU A 263 10.64 -2.25 -13.42
C GLU A 263 9.30 -1.98 -14.10
N SER A 264 9.23 -2.16 -15.41
CA SER A 264 7.99 -2.09 -16.19
C SER A 264 6.97 -3.14 -15.75
N ILE A 265 7.39 -4.39 -15.51
CA ILE A 265 6.49 -5.44 -15.01
C ILE A 265 5.97 -5.08 -13.62
N ILE A 266 6.84 -4.63 -12.71
CA ILE A 266 6.43 -4.22 -11.35
C ILE A 266 5.38 -3.11 -11.43
N PHE A 267 5.63 -2.09 -12.28
CA PHE A 267 4.68 -1.00 -12.47
C PHE A 267 3.33 -1.50 -13.01
N PHE A 268 3.33 -2.43 -13.96
CA PHE A 268 2.10 -3.03 -14.47
C PHE A 268 1.31 -3.80 -13.42
N GLU A 269 2.00 -4.54 -12.54
CA GLU A 269 1.37 -5.22 -11.42
C GLU A 269 0.74 -4.23 -10.45
N GLU A 270 1.41 -3.12 -10.16
CA GLU A 270 0.86 -2.05 -9.31
C GLU A 270 -0.44 -1.50 -9.91
N LEU A 271 -0.51 -1.24 -11.21
CA LEU A 271 -1.73 -0.79 -11.88
C LEU A 271 -2.87 -1.81 -11.75
N CYS A 272 -2.57 -3.10 -11.97
CA CYS A 272 -3.53 -4.18 -11.86
C CYS A 272 -4.10 -4.29 -10.44
N ILE A 273 -3.24 -4.16 -9.43
CA ILE A 273 -3.64 -4.19 -8.02
C ILE A 273 -4.51 -2.97 -7.68
N GLN A 274 -4.14 -1.76 -8.15
CA GLN A 274 -4.94 -0.56 -7.94
C GLN A 274 -6.31 -0.64 -8.61
N LEU A 275 -6.38 -1.22 -9.82
CA LEU A 275 -7.63 -1.42 -10.53
C LEU A 275 -8.54 -2.37 -9.75
N ILE A 276 -8.02 -3.52 -9.32
CA ILE A 276 -8.85 -4.53 -8.66
C ILE A 276 -9.34 -4.09 -7.29
N THR A 277 -8.53 -3.36 -6.51
CA THR A 277 -8.99 -2.79 -5.23
C THR A 277 -10.04 -1.70 -5.45
N SER A 278 -9.92 -0.90 -6.51
CA SER A 278 -10.93 0.10 -6.88
C SER A 278 -12.23 -0.53 -7.36
N LEU A 279 -12.16 -1.65 -8.09
CA LEU A 279 -13.33 -2.41 -8.53
C LEU A 279 -14.02 -3.13 -7.37
N PHE A 280 -13.26 -3.67 -6.41
CA PHE A 280 -13.81 -4.36 -5.24
C PHE A 280 -14.80 -3.50 -4.46
N ASN A 281 -14.47 -2.21 -4.29
CA ASN A 281 -15.36 -1.29 -3.63
C ASN A 281 -16.70 -1.11 -4.37
N ASN A 282 -16.82 -1.48 -5.64
CA ASN A 282 -18.08 -1.37 -6.40
C ASN A 282 -18.95 -2.63 -6.33
N VAL A 283 -18.45 -3.71 -5.74
CA VAL A 283 -19.19 -4.97 -5.73
C VAL A 283 -20.27 -4.90 -4.66
N SER A 284 -21.50 -5.24 -5.04
CA SER A 284 -22.67 -5.19 -4.14
C SER A 284 -22.72 -6.33 -3.14
N TYR A 285 -21.87 -7.34 -3.32
CA TYR A 285 -21.76 -8.50 -2.46
C TYR A 285 -20.30 -8.74 -2.09
N GLU A 286 -20.10 -9.46 -0.98
CA GLU A 286 -18.78 -9.89 -0.56
C GLU A 286 -18.76 -11.41 -0.47
N ILE A 287 -17.67 -12.01 -0.93
CA ILE A 287 -17.44 -13.45 -0.79
C ILE A 287 -17.20 -13.77 0.68
N LYS A 288 -17.93 -14.77 1.19
CA LYS A 288 -17.77 -15.23 2.57
C LYS A 288 -16.48 -16.03 2.70
N ASP A 289 -15.87 -16.02 3.88
CA ASP A 289 -14.62 -16.73 4.14
C ASP A 289 -14.65 -18.22 3.78
N GLY A 290 -15.81 -18.88 3.95
CA GLY A 290 -15.98 -20.31 3.62
C GLY A 290 -16.07 -20.61 2.12
N ASP A 291 -16.25 -19.58 1.29
CA ASP A 291 -16.36 -19.70 -0.17
C ASP A 291 -15.02 -19.40 -0.86
N LEU A 292 -13.97 -19.06 -0.10
CA LEU A 292 -12.64 -18.83 -0.64
C LEU A 292 -11.92 -20.15 -0.91
N VAL A 293 -11.12 -20.16 -1.98
CA VAL A 293 -10.32 -21.32 -2.41
C VAL A 293 -9.22 -21.73 -1.42
N ILE A 294 -8.80 -20.84 -0.52
CA ILE A 294 -7.78 -21.11 0.49
C ILE A 294 -8.31 -20.65 1.85
N ASP A 295 -8.17 -21.50 2.88
CA ASP A 295 -8.54 -21.14 4.24
C ASP A 295 -7.67 -19.97 4.73
N LYS A 296 -8.34 -18.90 5.19
CA LYS A 296 -7.70 -17.67 5.66
C LYS A 296 -6.61 -17.90 6.71
N LYS A 297 -6.70 -18.96 7.52
CA LYS A 297 -5.74 -19.24 8.60
C LYS A 297 -4.35 -19.65 8.09
N TYR A 298 -4.22 -20.00 6.81
CA TYR A 298 -2.96 -20.41 6.20
C TYR A 298 -2.23 -19.25 5.50
N LEU A 299 -2.93 -18.15 5.22
CA LEU A 299 -2.39 -17.00 4.50
C LEU A 299 -1.88 -15.93 5.46
N GLU A 300 -0.93 -15.13 5.00
CA GLU A 300 -0.77 -13.82 5.62
C GLU A 300 -2.00 -12.95 5.37
N ARG A 301 -2.22 -11.98 6.26
CA ARG A 301 -3.39 -11.11 6.19
C ARG A 301 -3.57 -10.44 4.82
N ASP A 302 -2.51 -9.86 4.28
CA ASP A 302 -2.62 -9.14 3.01
C ASP A 302 -2.78 -10.08 1.82
N SER A 303 -2.15 -11.26 1.85
CA SER A 303 -2.43 -12.35 0.89
C SER A 303 -3.90 -12.75 0.93
N TYR A 304 -4.50 -12.87 2.13
CA TYR A 304 -5.93 -13.15 2.29
C TYR A 304 -6.80 -12.02 1.73
N LEU A 305 -6.51 -10.76 2.05
CA LEU A 305 -7.26 -9.61 1.53
C LEU A 305 -7.16 -9.54 0.00
N MET A 306 -5.97 -9.75 -0.56
CA MET A 306 -5.76 -9.84 -2.01
C MET A 306 -6.55 -10.97 -2.65
N LEU A 307 -6.56 -12.16 -2.03
CA LEU A 307 -7.35 -13.30 -2.51
C LEU A 307 -8.85 -12.97 -2.51
N LYS A 308 -9.35 -12.43 -1.40
CA LYS A 308 -10.76 -12.04 -1.24
C LYS A 308 -11.17 -10.99 -2.28
N THR A 309 -10.34 -9.97 -2.47
CA THR A 309 -10.52 -8.93 -3.48
C THR A 309 -10.53 -9.51 -4.89
N ALA A 310 -9.53 -10.33 -5.24
CA ALA A 310 -9.42 -10.94 -6.55
C ALA A 310 -10.63 -11.81 -6.90
N HIS A 311 -11.06 -12.63 -5.94
CA HIS A 311 -12.16 -13.56 -6.12
C HIS A 311 -13.51 -12.84 -6.23
N THR A 312 -13.73 -11.79 -5.42
CA THR A 312 -14.96 -11.00 -5.43
C THR A 312 -15.13 -10.26 -6.75
N VAL A 313 -14.07 -9.59 -7.22
CA VAL A 313 -14.09 -8.89 -8.52
C VAL A 313 -14.20 -9.88 -9.67
N PHE A 314 -13.48 -11.01 -9.63
CA PHE A 314 -13.60 -12.06 -10.64
C PHE A 314 -15.04 -12.56 -10.80
N ASN A 315 -15.71 -12.89 -9.70
CA ASN A 315 -17.09 -13.39 -9.74
C ASN A 315 -18.07 -12.32 -10.22
N ASP A 316 -17.87 -11.04 -9.86
CA ASP A 316 -18.70 -9.92 -10.33
C ASP A 316 -18.57 -9.74 -11.85
N LEU A 317 -17.34 -9.66 -12.35
CA LEU A 317 -17.06 -9.53 -13.78
C LEU A 317 -17.54 -10.75 -14.57
N LYS A 318 -17.33 -11.96 -14.04
CA LYS A 318 -17.81 -13.19 -14.66
C LYS A 318 -19.35 -13.23 -14.73
N GLY A 319 -20.03 -12.84 -13.66
CA GLY A 319 -21.50 -12.75 -13.62
C GLY A 319 -22.06 -11.79 -14.68
N LYS A 320 -21.38 -10.66 -14.91
CA LYS A 320 -21.72 -9.68 -15.97
C LYS A 320 -21.44 -10.23 -17.38
N ASN A 321 -20.39 -11.04 -17.55
CA ASN A 321 -20.03 -11.64 -18.83
C ASN A 321 -21.03 -12.73 -19.29
N ILE A 322 -21.64 -13.47 -18.37
CA ILE A 322 -22.61 -14.55 -18.70
C ILE A 322 -23.81 -14.03 -19.51
N ASN A 323 -24.12 -12.73 -19.45
CA ASN A 323 -25.19 -12.10 -20.22
C ASN A 323 -24.82 -11.83 -21.70
N GLY A 324 -23.59 -12.17 -22.13
CA GLY A 324 -23.17 -12.11 -23.54
C GLY A 324 -22.86 -10.72 -24.09
N GLU A 325 -22.75 -9.70 -23.23
CA GLU A 325 -22.67 -8.30 -23.66
C GLU A 325 -21.24 -7.72 -23.73
N SER A 326 -20.19 -8.39 -23.22
CA SER A 326 -18.80 -7.91 -23.40
C SER A 326 -17.70 -8.93 -23.05
N GLU A 327 -16.61 -8.94 -23.83
CA GLU A 327 -15.35 -9.61 -23.46
C GLU A 327 -14.59 -8.76 -22.43
N TYR A 328 -14.84 -8.99 -21.13
CA TYR A 328 -14.04 -8.35 -20.08
C TYR A 328 -12.59 -8.88 -20.07
N ASP A 329 -11.62 -8.00 -19.81
CA ASP A 329 -10.23 -8.39 -19.55
C ASP A 329 -10.07 -8.75 -18.06
N PHE A 330 -9.71 -10.00 -17.77
CA PHE A 330 -9.51 -10.52 -16.42
C PHE A 330 -8.05 -10.45 -15.95
N THR A 331 -7.21 -9.67 -16.63
CA THR A 331 -5.78 -9.53 -16.32
C THR A 331 -5.52 -9.09 -14.88
N ALA A 332 -6.26 -8.10 -14.39
CA ALA A 332 -6.09 -7.61 -13.02
C ALA A 332 -6.35 -8.73 -11.99
N SER A 333 -7.38 -9.56 -12.21
CA SER A 333 -7.66 -10.72 -11.36
C SER A 333 -6.55 -11.76 -11.42
N ALA A 334 -6.10 -12.12 -12.63
CA ALA A 334 -5.03 -13.10 -12.82
C ALA A 334 -3.72 -12.68 -12.13
N ILE A 335 -3.34 -11.40 -12.26
CA ILE A 335 -2.18 -10.83 -11.57
C ILE A 335 -2.38 -10.91 -10.06
N CYS A 336 -3.52 -10.43 -9.54
CA CYS A 336 -3.77 -10.40 -8.10
C CYS A 336 -3.72 -11.81 -7.48
N PHE A 337 -4.36 -12.81 -8.08
CA PHE A 337 -4.23 -14.20 -7.63
C PHE A 337 -2.77 -14.68 -7.67
N SER A 338 -2.04 -14.39 -8.74
CA SER A 338 -0.63 -14.80 -8.85
C SER A 338 0.24 -14.19 -7.75
N LYS A 339 -0.04 -12.94 -7.34
CA LYS A 339 0.67 -12.27 -6.24
C LYS A 339 0.40 -12.90 -4.88
N VAL A 340 -0.81 -13.42 -4.63
CA VAL A 340 -1.11 -14.20 -3.42
C VAL A 340 -0.13 -15.38 -3.34
N PHE A 341 -0.01 -16.16 -4.41
CA PHE A 341 0.92 -17.29 -4.44
C PHE A 341 2.38 -16.85 -4.30
N GLU A 342 2.82 -15.83 -5.04
CA GLU A 342 4.17 -15.29 -4.95
C GLU A 342 4.54 -14.88 -3.52
N LYS A 343 3.64 -14.16 -2.83
CA LYS A 343 3.88 -13.70 -1.45
C LYS A 343 4.02 -14.88 -0.49
N GLU A 344 3.13 -15.87 -0.57
CA GLU A 344 3.19 -17.05 0.29
C GLU A 344 4.46 -17.88 0.06
N ILE A 345 4.89 -18.02 -1.19
CA ILE A 345 6.16 -18.69 -1.55
C ILE A 345 7.38 -17.91 -1.06
N ASN A 346 7.36 -16.58 -1.19
CA ASN A 346 8.42 -15.72 -0.70
C ASN A 346 8.58 -15.80 0.83
N LEU A 347 7.46 -15.88 1.54
CA LEU A 347 7.47 -15.97 3.00
C LEU A 347 7.84 -17.35 3.55
N SER A 348 7.72 -18.39 2.73
CA SER A 348 7.98 -19.78 3.11
C SER A 348 9.25 -20.34 2.44
N GLN A 349 9.15 -20.82 1.20
CA GLN A 349 10.21 -21.53 0.49
C GLN A 349 11.43 -20.66 0.24
N VAL A 350 11.24 -19.40 -0.16
CA VAL A 350 12.36 -18.48 -0.36
C VAL A 350 13.07 -18.19 0.96
N HIS A 351 12.35 -18.07 2.07
CA HIS A 351 12.97 -17.96 3.39
C HIS A 351 13.74 -19.21 3.82
N TRP A 352 13.27 -20.40 3.42
CA TRP A 352 14.03 -21.62 3.61
C TRP A 352 15.35 -21.60 2.82
N ILE A 353 15.33 -21.16 1.56
CA ILE A 353 16.54 -20.95 0.75
C ILE A 353 17.46 -19.93 1.42
N ARG A 354 16.92 -18.80 1.90
CA ARG A 354 17.68 -17.78 2.63
C ARG A 354 18.39 -18.36 3.85
N LYS A 355 17.69 -19.18 4.63
CA LYS A 355 18.29 -19.88 5.79
C LYS A 355 19.44 -20.80 5.36
N LYS A 356 19.29 -21.52 4.24
CA LYS A 356 20.37 -22.36 3.67
C LYS A 356 21.57 -21.55 3.18
N LEU A 357 21.34 -20.34 2.68
CA LEU A 357 22.38 -19.38 2.30
C LEU A 357 22.92 -18.59 3.50
N GLY A 358 22.54 -18.99 4.72
CA GLY A 358 23.08 -18.50 5.98
C GLY A 358 22.49 -17.16 6.44
N ILE A 359 21.33 -16.75 5.95
CA ILE A 359 20.57 -15.65 6.53
C ILE A 359 20.07 -16.09 7.91
N GLU A 360 20.24 -15.22 8.90
CA GLU A 360 19.84 -15.49 10.29
C GLU A 360 18.33 -15.25 10.47
N LEU A 361 17.59 -16.36 10.61
CA LEU A 361 16.19 -16.35 11.02
C LEU A 361 16.12 -16.70 12.51
N PRO A 362 15.29 -16.00 13.32
CA PRO A 362 14.18 -15.15 12.91
C PRO A 362 14.57 -13.66 12.72
N SER A 363 15.75 -13.25 13.16
CA SER A 363 16.18 -11.84 13.23
C SER A 363 16.05 -11.06 11.91
N TYR A 364 16.26 -11.73 10.78
CA TYR A 364 16.13 -11.15 9.44
C TYR A 364 14.99 -11.76 8.61
N PHE A 365 13.96 -12.32 9.26
CA PHE A 365 12.72 -12.71 8.59
C PHE A 365 12.07 -11.47 7.96
N ASN A 366 11.75 -11.54 6.67
CA ASN A 366 11.30 -10.43 5.83
C ASN A 366 12.16 -9.13 5.91
N ARG A 367 13.47 -9.24 6.24
CA ARG A 367 14.37 -8.07 6.35
C ARG A 367 15.69 -8.31 5.64
N TYR A 368 16.30 -7.24 5.14
CA TYR A 368 17.65 -7.31 4.57
C TYR A 368 18.67 -7.55 5.70
N GLN A 369 19.60 -8.48 5.53
CA GLN A 369 20.72 -8.69 6.46
C GLN A 369 21.97 -7.94 5.97
N PRO A 370 22.43 -6.88 6.65
CA PRO A 370 23.64 -6.17 6.25
C PRO A 370 24.85 -7.09 6.11
N TYR A 371 25.68 -6.83 5.09
CA TYR A 371 26.94 -7.51 4.82
C TYR A 371 26.84 -9.02 4.45
N LYS A 372 25.66 -9.63 4.52
CA LYS A 372 25.46 -11.01 4.09
C LYS A 372 25.28 -11.11 2.58
N LYS A 373 26.13 -11.90 1.91
CA LYS A 373 25.99 -12.26 0.50
C LYS A 373 25.28 -13.61 0.37
N ALA A 374 23.97 -13.59 0.15
CA ALA A 374 23.18 -14.79 -0.08
C ALA A 374 23.01 -15.05 -1.58
N ILE A 375 24.14 -15.20 -2.29
CA ILE A 375 24.15 -15.34 -3.74
C ILE A 375 24.14 -16.82 -4.11
N TYR A 376 23.18 -17.20 -4.95
CA TYR A 376 23.08 -18.50 -5.55
C TYR A 376 23.54 -18.47 -7.02
N SER A 377 24.30 -19.47 -7.45
CA SER A 377 24.76 -19.65 -8.83
C SER A 377 24.69 -21.13 -9.23
N LYS A 378 23.90 -21.45 -10.25
CA LYS A 378 23.74 -22.82 -10.76
C LYS A 378 24.87 -23.16 -11.74
N GLY A 379 25.86 -23.92 -11.30
CA GLY A 379 26.97 -24.41 -12.15
C GLY A 379 27.73 -23.30 -12.88
N THR A 380 27.93 -23.45 -14.19
CA THR A 380 28.61 -22.46 -15.06
C THR A 380 27.70 -21.34 -15.57
N SER A 381 26.42 -21.29 -15.16
CA SER A 381 25.54 -20.22 -15.62
C SER A 381 26.04 -18.88 -15.09
N SER A 382 26.07 -17.86 -15.96
CA SER A 382 26.44 -16.50 -15.58
C SER A 382 25.41 -15.82 -14.68
N LYS A 383 24.17 -16.35 -14.60
CA LYS A 383 23.09 -15.74 -13.83
C LYS A 383 23.25 -16.04 -12.34
N LYS A 384 23.55 -14.99 -11.57
CA LYS A 384 23.60 -15.01 -10.10
C LYS A 384 22.31 -14.43 -9.55
N ILE A 385 21.73 -15.11 -8.56
CA ILE A 385 20.49 -14.69 -7.89
C ILE A 385 20.85 -14.30 -6.46
N ASP A 386 20.55 -13.06 -6.06
CA ASP A 386 20.81 -12.57 -4.71
C ASP A 386 19.54 -12.68 -3.85
N PHE A 387 19.53 -13.65 -2.94
CA PHE A 387 18.44 -13.88 -1.99
C PHE A 387 18.45 -12.91 -0.79
N ASN A 388 19.37 -11.95 -0.77
CA ASN A 388 19.45 -10.88 0.22
C ASN A 388 19.60 -9.51 -0.45
N LYS A 389 18.99 -9.33 -1.64
CA LYS A 389 18.94 -8.05 -2.32
C LYS A 389 18.22 -7.02 -1.44
N LYS A 390 18.85 -5.86 -1.27
CA LYS A 390 18.25 -4.71 -0.59
C LYS A 390 17.37 -3.94 -1.58
N ASP A 391 16.20 -3.52 -1.15
CA ASP A 391 15.41 -2.55 -1.89
C ASP A 391 16.19 -1.22 -2.04
N ARG A 392 16.04 -0.54 -3.18
CA ARG A 392 16.82 0.67 -3.48
C ARG A 392 16.44 1.84 -2.56
N TRP A 393 15.18 1.90 -2.16
CA TRP A 393 14.58 3.06 -1.50
C TRP A 393 14.28 2.81 -0.02
N SER A 394 14.43 1.57 0.45
CA SER A 394 14.16 1.19 1.82
C SER A 394 15.18 0.18 2.35
N SER A 395 15.23 0.02 3.66
CA SER A 395 16.04 -1.04 4.29
C SER A 395 15.39 -2.42 4.23
N ARG A 396 14.44 -2.61 3.31
CA ARG A 396 13.70 -3.87 3.14
C ARG A 396 14.47 -4.85 2.27
N TRP A 397 14.14 -6.10 2.46
CA TRP A 397 14.56 -7.18 1.57
C TRP A 397 13.66 -7.20 0.33
N LEU A 398 14.26 -7.30 -0.84
CA LEU A 398 13.58 -7.50 -2.11
C LEU A 398 13.70 -8.99 -2.48
N PRO A 399 12.61 -9.78 -2.48
CA PRO A 399 12.67 -11.18 -2.88
C PRO A 399 13.04 -11.30 -4.36
N PRO A 400 13.73 -12.39 -4.76
CA PRO A 400 13.94 -12.69 -6.17
C PRO A 400 12.62 -13.03 -6.87
N GLY A 401 12.54 -12.79 -8.17
CA GLY A 401 11.33 -13.06 -8.95
C GLY A 401 10.95 -14.55 -8.92
N MET A 402 9.66 -14.86 -9.09
CA MET A 402 9.13 -16.23 -9.02
C MET A 402 9.95 -17.26 -9.81
N GLY A 403 10.33 -16.93 -11.06
CA GLY A 403 11.12 -17.84 -11.90
C GLY A 403 12.53 -18.10 -11.37
N GLU A 404 13.17 -17.08 -10.78
CA GLU A 404 14.50 -17.17 -10.19
C GLU A 404 14.49 -18.01 -8.91
N SER A 405 13.53 -17.71 -8.03
CA SER A 405 13.25 -18.47 -6.81
C SER A 405 13.02 -19.96 -7.12
N ARG A 406 12.21 -20.26 -8.15
CA ARG A 406 11.92 -21.64 -8.58
C ARG A 406 13.16 -22.39 -9.07
N ILE A 407 14.02 -21.75 -9.88
CA ILE A 407 15.24 -22.38 -10.40
C ILE A 407 16.19 -22.78 -9.27
N CYS A 408 16.31 -21.93 -8.25
CA CYS A 408 17.12 -22.22 -7.07
C CYS A 408 16.48 -23.32 -6.21
N TRP A 409 15.17 -23.22 -5.99
CA TRP A 409 14.39 -24.21 -5.27
C TRP A 409 14.57 -25.63 -5.84
N GLU A 410 14.36 -25.80 -7.14
CA GLU A 410 14.53 -27.10 -7.84
C GLU A 410 15.92 -27.70 -7.65
N ASP A 411 16.96 -26.86 -7.59
CA ASP A 411 18.33 -27.37 -7.46
C ASP A 411 18.65 -27.76 -6.02
N ILE A 412 18.27 -26.94 -5.04
CA ILE A 412 18.50 -27.23 -3.63
C ILE A 412 17.72 -28.49 -3.21
N LEU A 413 16.51 -28.70 -3.75
CA LEU A 413 15.68 -29.88 -3.49
C LEU A 413 16.33 -31.22 -3.87
N LYS A 414 17.35 -31.21 -4.73
CA LYS A 414 18.13 -32.43 -5.05
C LYS A 414 18.94 -32.91 -3.85
N THR A 415 19.32 -31.99 -2.97
CA THR A 415 20.23 -32.25 -1.85
C THR A 415 19.52 -32.28 -0.50
N ASP A 416 18.43 -31.53 -0.34
CA ASP A 416 17.73 -31.43 0.94
C ASP A 416 16.24 -31.13 0.75
N VAL A 417 15.43 -31.58 1.71
CA VAL A 417 13.97 -31.46 1.69
C VAL A 417 13.52 -30.72 2.96
N PRO A 418 12.69 -29.68 2.85
CA PRO A 418 12.13 -29.02 4.03
C PRO A 418 11.36 -29.99 4.93
N ILE A 419 11.55 -29.87 6.24
CA ILE A 419 10.86 -30.71 7.23
C ILE A 419 9.34 -30.60 7.04
N GLY A 420 8.65 -31.74 6.99
CA GLY A 420 7.20 -31.85 6.81
C GLY A 420 6.76 -32.02 5.35
N TRP A 421 7.68 -31.96 4.40
CA TRP A 421 7.41 -32.19 2.98
C TRP A 421 7.99 -33.52 2.49
N THR A 422 7.29 -34.15 1.56
CA THR A 422 7.80 -35.25 0.74
C THR A 422 8.32 -34.73 -0.60
N LYS A 423 9.19 -35.51 -1.26
CA LYS A 423 9.69 -35.15 -2.60
C LYS A 423 8.56 -35.05 -3.63
N ASP A 424 7.55 -35.90 -3.54
CA ASP A 424 6.44 -35.92 -4.49
C ASP A 424 5.55 -34.68 -4.35
N GLU A 425 5.23 -34.28 -3.12
CA GLU A 425 4.50 -33.03 -2.85
C GLU A 425 5.26 -31.81 -3.36
N LEU A 426 6.59 -31.79 -3.20
CA LEU A 426 7.44 -30.70 -3.67
C LEU A 426 7.52 -30.64 -5.20
N ASN A 427 7.62 -31.79 -5.86
CA ASN A 427 7.59 -31.87 -7.32
C ASN A 427 6.25 -31.40 -7.88
N ASP A 428 5.14 -31.82 -7.25
CA ASP A 428 3.80 -31.40 -7.63
C ASP A 428 3.63 -29.88 -7.41
N LEU A 429 3.99 -29.35 -6.24
CA LEU A 429 3.96 -27.91 -5.97
C LEU A 429 4.83 -27.13 -6.97
N ASN A 430 6.01 -27.64 -7.34
CA ASN A 430 6.88 -26.99 -8.32
C ASN A 430 6.25 -26.96 -9.73
N ASN A 431 5.51 -28.01 -10.11
CA ASN A 431 4.74 -28.01 -11.35
C ASN A 431 3.62 -26.97 -11.33
N ARG A 432 2.90 -26.85 -10.20
CA ARG A 432 1.85 -25.83 -10.01
C ARG A 432 2.43 -24.42 -10.01
N TRP A 433 3.56 -24.20 -9.33
CA TRP A 433 4.30 -22.94 -9.36
C TRP A 433 4.60 -22.54 -10.81
N TRP A 434 5.16 -23.44 -11.61
CA TRP A 434 5.50 -23.13 -13.00
C TRP A 434 4.29 -22.71 -13.84
N GLU A 435 3.15 -23.40 -13.69
CA GLU A 435 1.91 -23.02 -14.40
C GLU A 435 1.37 -21.66 -13.93
N ILE A 436 1.39 -21.37 -12.63
CA ILE A 436 1.01 -20.06 -12.07
C ILE A 436 1.94 -18.96 -12.61
N ALA A 437 3.26 -19.17 -12.59
CA ALA A 437 4.24 -18.21 -13.09
C ALA A 437 4.06 -17.94 -14.59
N LYS A 438 3.72 -18.96 -15.39
CA LYS A 438 3.39 -18.79 -16.80
C LYS A 438 2.14 -17.95 -17.01
N MET A 439 1.06 -18.22 -16.27
CA MET A 439 -0.17 -17.43 -16.38
C MET A 439 0.07 -15.99 -15.97
N ARG A 440 0.80 -15.75 -14.88
CA ARG A 440 1.24 -14.40 -14.45
C ARG A 440 2.03 -13.68 -15.54
N ASN A 441 3.03 -14.33 -16.11
CA ASN A 441 3.82 -13.73 -17.18
C ASN A 441 2.96 -13.44 -18.40
N LYS A 442 2.08 -14.38 -18.78
CA LYS A 442 1.12 -14.20 -19.87
C LYS A 442 0.21 -12.99 -19.65
N SER A 443 -0.28 -12.79 -18.41
CA SER A 443 -1.07 -11.62 -18.01
C SER A 443 -0.28 -10.31 -18.01
N ALA A 444 1.03 -10.36 -17.76
CA ALA A 444 1.93 -9.21 -17.82
C ALA A 444 2.40 -8.85 -19.24
N HIS A 445 2.14 -9.71 -20.23
CA HIS A 445 2.42 -9.46 -21.65
C HIS A 445 1.17 -8.93 -22.38
N SER A 446 1.28 -8.74 -23.70
CA SER A 446 0.27 -8.07 -24.52
C SER A 446 -1.06 -8.83 -24.70
N GLU A 447 -1.22 -10.01 -24.11
CA GLU A 447 -2.43 -10.82 -24.29
C GLU A 447 -3.56 -10.36 -23.37
N LEU A 448 -4.79 -10.28 -23.90
CA LEU A 448 -5.99 -10.17 -23.08
C LEU A 448 -6.25 -11.50 -22.38
N ILE A 449 -6.72 -11.44 -21.15
CA ILE A 449 -6.89 -12.63 -20.32
C ILE A 449 -8.39 -12.91 -20.18
N GLY A 450 -8.83 -14.03 -20.76
CA GLY A 450 -10.19 -14.54 -20.57
C GLY A 450 -10.40 -15.12 -19.18
N TRP A 451 -11.67 -15.26 -18.78
CA TRP A 451 -12.06 -15.78 -17.47
C TRP A 451 -11.62 -17.24 -17.26
N GLU A 452 -11.53 -18.03 -18.33
CA GLU A 452 -11.10 -19.44 -18.30
C GLU A 452 -9.68 -19.61 -17.77
N MET A 453 -8.80 -18.64 -18.03
CA MET A 453 -7.44 -18.66 -17.51
C MET A 453 -7.41 -18.40 -16.01
N VAL A 454 -8.24 -17.48 -15.52
CA VAL A 454 -8.38 -17.22 -14.08
C VAL A 454 -8.97 -18.44 -13.39
N GLU A 455 -9.95 -19.11 -13.98
CA GLU A 455 -10.45 -20.39 -13.43
C GLU A 455 -9.38 -21.47 -13.39
N LYS A 456 -8.53 -21.58 -14.43
CA LYS A 456 -7.41 -22.52 -14.40
C LYS A 456 -6.46 -22.20 -13.26
N LEU A 457 -6.21 -20.93 -12.98
CA LEU A 457 -5.42 -20.48 -11.84
C LEU A 457 -6.07 -20.87 -10.51
N ILE A 458 -7.37 -20.59 -10.34
CA ILE A 458 -8.14 -21.00 -9.15
C ILE A 458 -8.07 -22.51 -8.94
N LYS A 459 -8.21 -23.33 -10.00
CA LYS A 459 -8.07 -24.79 -9.92
C LYS A 459 -6.70 -25.25 -9.43
N HIS A 460 -5.64 -24.50 -9.72
CA HIS A 460 -4.33 -24.78 -9.12
C HIS A 460 -4.32 -24.48 -7.62
N PHE A 461 -5.02 -23.45 -7.16
CA PHE A 461 -5.16 -23.16 -5.73
C PHE A 461 -6.01 -24.22 -5.02
N GLU A 462 -7.14 -24.62 -5.61
CA GLU A 462 -8.00 -25.71 -5.11
C GLU A 462 -7.19 -26.99 -4.91
N HIS A 463 -6.44 -27.40 -5.95
CA HIS A 463 -5.57 -28.57 -5.88
C HIS A 463 -4.53 -28.46 -4.75
N MET A 464 -3.90 -27.28 -4.59
CA MET A 464 -2.91 -27.07 -3.52
C MET A 464 -3.55 -27.06 -2.12
N GLU A 465 -4.78 -26.57 -1.98
CA GLU A 465 -5.54 -26.59 -0.73
C GLU A 465 -5.98 -28.01 -0.36
N GLU A 466 -6.51 -28.78 -1.32
CA GLU A 466 -6.86 -30.20 -1.16
C GLU A 466 -5.64 -31.02 -0.69
N ARG A 467 -4.45 -30.69 -1.21
CA ARG A 467 -3.17 -31.30 -0.82
C ARG A 467 -2.55 -30.70 0.44
N GLN A 468 -3.22 -29.75 1.09
CA GLN A 468 -2.76 -29.08 2.31
C GLN A 468 -1.41 -28.35 2.16
N TYR A 469 -1.05 -27.92 0.93
CA TYR A 469 0.22 -27.22 0.70
C TYR A 469 0.23 -25.86 1.38
N PHE A 470 -0.86 -25.10 1.36
CA PHE A 470 -0.92 -23.80 2.08
C PHE A 470 -0.74 -23.97 3.59
N LYS A 471 -1.27 -25.05 4.18
CA LYS A 471 -1.00 -25.41 5.57
C LYS A 471 0.50 -25.65 5.81
N LEU A 472 1.14 -26.48 4.98
CA LEU A 472 2.57 -26.76 5.09
C LEU A 472 3.45 -25.51 4.91
N LEU A 473 3.08 -24.61 3.97
CA LEU A 473 3.74 -23.31 3.79
C LEU A 473 3.56 -22.44 5.04
N SER A 474 2.36 -22.41 5.64
CA SER A 474 2.09 -21.70 6.90
C SER A 474 2.93 -22.22 8.06
N GLU A 475 3.01 -23.54 8.23
CA GLU A 475 3.85 -24.18 9.25
C GLU A 475 5.35 -23.88 9.03
N MET A 476 5.81 -23.77 7.79
CA MET A 476 7.17 -23.32 7.49
C MET A 476 7.39 -21.87 7.95
N LYS A 477 6.48 -20.94 7.61
CA LYS A 477 6.55 -19.54 8.03
C LYS A 477 6.65 -19.41 9.55
N GLN A 478 5.78 -20.11 10.28
CA GLN A 478 5.77 -20.09 11.74
C GLN A 478 7.09 -20.58 12.35
N ARG A 479 7.69 -21.64 11.80
CA ARG A 479 9.00 -22.13 12.24
C ARG A 479 10.12 -21.11 12.03
N PHE A 480 10.08 -20.33 10.95
CA PHE A 480 11.07 -19.28 10.70
C PHE A 480 10.89 -18.04 11.57
N ARG A 481 9.70 -17.83 12.12
CA ARG A 481 9.41 -16.72 13.05
C ARG A 481 9.71 -17.08 14.51
N SER A 482 9.66 -18.36 14.86
CA SER A 482 9.72 -18.83 16.26
C SER A 482 11.04 -19.50 16.68
N GLY A 483 11.78 -20.09 15.74
CA GLY A 483 13.09 -20.69 15.98
C GLY A 483 14.20 -19.71 15.67
#